data_AF-A0A7V0Z6C9-F1
#
_entry.id   AF-A0A7V0Z6C9-F1
#
_cell.length_a   1.000
_cell.length_b   1.000
_cell.length_c   1.000
_cell.angle_alpha   90.00
_cell.angle_beta   90.00
_cell.angle_gamma   90.00
#
_symmetry.space_group_name_H-M   'P 1'
#
loop_
_entity.id
_entity.type
_entity.pdbx_description
1 polymer ?
#
loop_
_entity_poly.entity_id
_entity_poly.type
_entity_poly.pdbx_seq_one_letter_code
_entity_poly.pdbx_strand_id
1 'polypeptide(L)' 'MKTFEVVLTKSYIIKIKAEDKEKAKEYAELFTGDIKDISTENYRKKLSFKIVNIDCRVNQAFGAKEII' A
#
# COMPACT_ATOMS: atom_id res chain seq x y z
N MET A 1 -5.00 29.95 -6.82
CA MET A 1 -4.23 28.68 -6.81
C MET A 1 -4.48 27.98 -8.13
N LYS A 2 -3.47 27.29 -8.66
CA LYS A 2 -3.55 26.55 -9.93
C LYS A 2 -3.63 25.05 -9.61
N THR A 3 -4.25 24.27 -10.49
CA THR A 3 -4.43 22.82 -10.30
C THR A 3 -3.38 22.07 -11.13
N PHE A 4 -2.83 20.98 -10.61
CA PHE A 4 -1.82 20.18 -11.30
C PHE A 4 -2.18 18.70 -11.26
N GLU A 5 -2.04 18.04 -12.40
CA GLU A 5 -1.94 16.59 -12.47
C GLU A 5 -0.50 16.20 -12.16
N VAL A 6 -0.30 15.31 -11.19
CA VAL A 6 1.03 14.86 -10.76
C VAL A 6 1.14 13.35 -10.93
N VAL A 7 2.17 12.91 -11.65
CA VAL A 7 2.50 11.50 -11.79
C VAL A 7 3.39 11.10 -10.62
N LEU A 8 2.85 10.27 -9.73
CA LEU A 8 3.50 9.80 -8.51
C LEU A 8 3.66 8.28 -8.57
N THR A 9 4.88 7.79 -8.39
CA THR A 9 5.14 6.36 -8.19
C THR A 9 5.49 6.11 -6.73
N LYS A 10 4.88 5.08 -6.16
CA LYS A 10 5.20 4.60 -4.83
C LYS A 10 5.62 3.14 -4.87
N SER A 11 6.65 2.76 -4.11
CA SER A 11 7.09 1.36 -3.96
C SER A 11 7.36 1.06 -2.49
N TYR A 12 7.04 -0.14 -2.04
CA TYR A 12 7.07 -0.49 -0.62
C TYR A 12 7.77 -1.83 -0.37
N ILE A 13 8.39 -1.96 0.81
CA ILE A 13 8.75 -3.26 1.36
C ILE A 13 7.80 -3.54 2.53
N ILE A 14 7.08 -4.65 2.43
CA ILE A 14 6.07 -5.05 3.40
C ILE A 14 6.60 -6.23 4.21
N LYS A 15 6.45 -6.16 5.53
CA LYS A 15 6.71 -7.28 6.44
C LYS A 15 5.38 -7.83 6.93
N ILE A 16 5.00 -9.01 6.44
CA ILE A 16 3.74 -9.69 6.73
C ILE A 16 3.99 -11.08 7.32
N LYS A 17 3.14 -11.48 8.28
CA LYS A 17 3.01 -12.88 8.72
C LYS A 17 1.85 -13.50 7.96
N ALA A 18 2.12 -14.59 7.24
CA ALA A 18 1.14 -15.32 6.44
C ALA A 18 1.48 -16.81 6.46
N GLU A 19 0.55 -17.63 5.99
CA GLU A 19 0.67 -19.09 5.98
C GLU A 19 1.80 -19.56 5.05
N ASP A 20 1.96 -18.92 3.89
CA ASP A 20 3.00 -19.23 2.91
C ASP A 20 3.38 -18.03 2.03
N LYS A 21 4.33 -18.24 1.11
CA LYS A 21 4.86 -17.19 0.23
C LYS A 21 3.84 -16.66 -0.78
N GLU A 22 2.93 -17.50 -1.24
CA GLU A 22 1.94 -17.11 -2.26
C GLU A 22 0.79 -16.34 -1.59
N LYS A 23 0.38 -16.77 -0.39
CA LYS A 23 -0.54 -16.02 0.47
C LYS A 23 0.03 -14.67 0.90
N ALA A 24 1.32 -14.60 1.23
CA ALA A 24 1.98 -13.33 1.55
C ALA A 24 1.90 -12.31 0.40
N LYS A 25 2.04 -12.76 -0.86
CA LYS A 25 1.91 -11.89 -2.05
C LYS A 25 0.46 -11.48 -2.30
N GLU A 26 -0.46 -12.45 -2.29
CA GLU A 26 -1.89 -12.22 -2.48
C GLU A 26 -2.42 -11.19 -1.47
N TYR A 27 -2.04 -11.32 -0.20
CA TYR A 27 -2.44 -10.37 0.84
C TYR A 27 -1.79 -8.99 0.71
N ALA A 28 -0.54 -8.93 0.25
CA ALA A 28 0.09 -7.64 -0.04
C ALA A 28 -0.67 -6.89 -1.14
N GLU A 29 -0.98 -7.56 -2.25
CA GLU A 29 -1.71 -6.97 -3.38
C GLU A 29 -3.13 -6.52 -3.00
N LEU A 30 -3.86 -7.32 -2.23
CA LEU A 30 -5.25 -7.01 -1.85
C LEU A 30 -5.36 -5.89 -0.80
N PHE A 31 -4.39 -5.78 0.12
CA PHE A 31 -4.56 -4.95 1.33
C PHE A 31 -3.61 -3.76 1.45
N THR A 32 -2.69 -3.52 0.50
CA THR A 32 -1.76 -2.36 0.53
C THR A 32 -2.01 -1.32 -0.56
N GLY A 33 -3.25 -0.83 -0.68
CA GLY A 33 -3.59 0.38 -1.46
C GLY A 33 -2.91 1.66 -0.93
N ASP A 34 -3.57 2.83 -0.98
CA ASP A 34 -2.98 4.11 -0.53
C ASP A 34 -2.53 4.09 0.95
N ILE A 35 -1.28 3.65 1.18
CA ILE A 35 -0.39 3.66 2.35
C ILE A 35 -0.99 3.53 3.77
N LYS A 36 -2.20 3.00 3.91
CA LYS A 36 -2.83 2.77 5.20
C LYS A 36 -3.28 1.33 5.27
N ASP A 37 -3.03 0.67 6.41
CA ASP A 37 -3.72 -0.58 6.73
C ASP A 37 -5.21 -0.29 6.82
N ILE A 38 -5.94 -0.64 5.78
CA ILE A 38 -7.39 -0.52 5.70
C ILE A 38 -8.11 -1.76 6.23
N SER A 39 -7.39 -2.77 6.76
CA SER A 39 -8.01 -3.94 7.36
C SER A 39 -8.78 -3.56 8.63
N THR A 40 -10.00 -4.09 8.75
CA THR A 40 -10.79 -3.97 9.98
C THR A 40 -10.34 -5.03 10.98
N GLU A 41 -10.67 -4.84 12.26
CA GLU A 41 -10.39 -5.85 13.28
C GLU A 41 -11.07 -7.19 12.97
N ASN A 42 -12.24 -7.15 12.35
CA ASN A 42 -12.96 -8.36 11.92
C ASN A 42 -12.18 -9.13 10.85
N TYR A 43 -11.63 -8.43 9.85
CA TYR A 43 -10.79 -9.07 8.83
C TYR A 43 -9.53 -9.69 9.42
N ARG A 44 -8.85 -8.97 10.33
CA ARG A 44 -7.64 -9.46 11.01
C ARG A 44 -7.91 -10.73 11.83
N LYS A 45 -9.05 -10.79 12.54
CA LYS A 45 -9.45 -11.97 13.32
C LYS A 45 -9.85 -13.14 12.42
N LYS A 46 -10.67 -12.90 11.39
CA LYS A 46 -11.19 -13.94 10.49
C LYS A 46 -10.10 -14.64 9.68
N LEU A 47 -9.08 -13.89 9.26
CA LEU A 47 -8.02 -14.37 8.39
C LEU A 47 -6.68 -14.57 9.11
N SER A 48 -6.67 -14.50 10.45
CA SER A 48 -5.50 -14.78 11.30
C SER A 48 -4.20 -14.04 10.92
N PHE A 49 -4.30 -12.83 10.39
CA PHE A 49 -3.14 -12.02 9.98
C PHE A 49 -3.11 -10.66 10.68
N LYS A 50 -1.93 -10.03 10.67
CA LYS A 50 -1.73 -8.66 11.15
C LYS A 50 -0.59 -7.99 10.39
N ILE A 51 -0.84 -6.82 9.82
CA ILE A 51 0.21 -5.95 9.28
C ILE A 51 0.95 -5.31 10.45
N VAL A 52 2.28 -5.45 10.47
CA VAL A 52 3.12 -4.95 11.56
C VAL A 52 3.75 -3.61 11.19
N ASN A 53 4.20 -3.45 9.94
CA ASN A 53 4.78 -2.21 9.45
C ASN A 53 4.67 -2.12 7.92
N ILE A 54 4.47 -0.90 7.39
CA ILE A 54 4.51 -0.56 5.97
C ILE A 54 5.61 0.47 5.79
N ASP A 55 6.59 0.17 4.92
CA ASP A 55 7.76 1.02 4.69
C ASP A 55 7.83 1.47 3.23
N CYS A 56 7.73 2.79 3.01
CA CYS A 56 7.79 3.42 1.70
C CYS A 56 9.24 3.55 1.24
N ARG A 57 9.58 2.85 0.16
CA ARG A 57 10.93 2.78 -0.41
C ARG A 57 11.14 3.74 -1.56
N VAL A 58 10.09 4.03 -2.32
CA VAL A 58 10.11 5.05 -3.37
C VAL A 58 8.90 5.93 -3.17
N ASN A 59 9.12 7.23 -3.07
CA ASN A 59 8.07 8.25 -3.01
C ASN A 59 8.52 9.43 -3.85
N GLN A 60 8.36 9.31 -5.17
CA GLN A 60 8.91 10.26 -6.12
C GLN A 60 7.88 10.63 -7.18
N ALA A 61 7.74 11.94 -7.39
CA ALA A 61 6.98 12.49 -8.49
C ALA A 61 7.87 12.62 -9.74
N PHE A 62 7.38 12.18 -10.89
CA PHE A 62 8.15 12.13 -12.14
C PHE A 62 7.60 13.07 -13.22
N GLY A 63 6.44 13.68 -13.00
CA GLY A 63 5.87 14.68 -13.89
C GLY A 63 4.77 15.46 -13.20
N ALA A 64 4.65 16.74 -13.54
CA ALA A 64 3.55 17.59 -13.11
C ALA A 64 3.10 18.47 -14.28
N LYS A 65 1.79 18.54 -14.54
CA LYS A 65 1.19 19.35 -15.58
C LYS A 65 0.09 20.22 -14.98
N GLU A 66 0.17 21.53 -15.18
CA GLU A 66 -0.91 22.45 -14.77
C GLU A 66 -2.16 22.18 -15.64
N ILE A 67 -3.33 22.14 -15.01
CA ILE A 67 -4.63 22.01 -15.69
C ILE A 67 -5.48 23.25 -15.43
N ILE A 68 -6.28 23.61 -16.43
CA ILE A 68 -7.14 24.80 -16.48
C ILE A 68 -8.48 24.49 -15.83
#